data_AF-A0A6V7X9U2-F1
#
_entry.id   AF-A0A6V7X9U2-F1
#
_cell.length_a   1.000
_cell.length_b   1.000
_cell.length_c   1.000
_cell.angle_alpha   90.00
_cell.angle_beta   90.00
_cell.angle_gamma   90.00
#
_symmetry.space_group_name_H-M   'P 1'
#
loop_
_entity.id
_entity.type
_entity.pdbx_description
1 polymer ?
#
loop_
_entity_poly.entity_id
_entity_poly.type
_entity_poly.pdbx_seq_one_letter_code
_entity_poly.pdbx_strand_id
1 'polypeptide(L)'
;MPAYGFKKNTLFLNDDKMIKWIEFTFTKSVAHFNRASLTKVEFALLIAIILSKSDAKDLTPEGKELLLNESIKYTKILLRYSQQRLGLIEGAQRLDECFRLINRSIEMNIL
;
A
#
# COMPACT_ATOMS: atom_id res chain seq x y z
N MET A 1 25.19 12.31 27.83
CA MET A 1 24.00 12.22 26.97
C MET A 1 23.38 10.84 27.17
N PRO A 2 22.15 10.69 27.68
CA PRO A 2 21.54 9.37 27.77
C PRO A 2 20.93 8.98 26.41
N ALA A 3 21.22 7.75 25.97
CA ALA A 3 20.63 7.15 24.79
C ALA A 3 19.13 6.90 25.04
N TYR A 4 18.28 7.53 24.24
CA TYR A 4 16.85 7.20 24.21
C TYR A 4 16.70 5.79 23.65
N GLY A 5 16.42 4.84 24.54
CA GLY A 5 16.08 3.47 24.18
C GLY A 5 14.80 3.46 23.34
N PHE A 6 14.94 3.15 22.05
CA PHE A 6 13.83 2.68 21.25
C PHE A 6 13.33 1.37 21.88
N LYS A 7 12.31 1.45 22.73
CA LYS A 7 11.47 0.30 23.04
C LYS A 7 10.93 -0.21 21.71
N LYS A 8 11.41 -1.38 21.28
CA LYS A 8 10.85 -2.16 20.18
C LYS A 8 9.39 -2.47 20.54
N ASN A 9 8.46 -1.59 20.16
CA ASN A 9 7.05 -1.93 20.09
C ASN A 9 6.85 -2.80 18.84
N THR A 10 7.27 -4.06 18.94
CA THR A 10 7.01 -5.13 17.97
C THR A 10 5.54 -5.59 18.01
N LEU A 11 4.63 -4.80 18.59
CA LEU A 11 3.23 -5.16 18.79
C LEU A 11 2.39 -5.09 17.50
N PHE A 12 2.82 -4.34 16.49
CA PHE A 12 2.01 -4.15 15.27
C PHE A 12 2.02 -5.36 14.31
N LEU A 13 3.04 -6.22 14.37
CA LEU A 13 3.17 -7.37 13.46
C LEU A 13 2.44 -8.63 13.96
N ASN A 14 1.98 -8.66 15.21
CA ASN A 14 1.23 -9.77 15.80
C ASN A 14 -0.27 -9.49 15.91
N ASP A 15 -0.76 -8.40 15.31
CA ASP A 15 -2.17 -8.08 15.36
C ASP A 15 -2.92 -8.91 14.29
N ASP A 16 -3.37 -10.10 14.70
CA ASP A 16 -4.22 -10.98 13.90
C ASP A 16 -5.45 -10.24 13.34
N LYS A 17 -5.91 -9.14 13.96
CA LYS A 17 -6.97 -8.31 13.37
C LYS A 17 -6.49 -7.54 12.15
N MET A 18 -5.27 -7.01 12.13
CA MET A 18 -4.73 -6.29 10.98
C MET A 18 -4.50 -7.25 9.82
N ILE A 19 -3.94 -8.44 10.09
CA ILE A 19 -3.81 -9.49 9.07
C ILE A 19 -5.19 -9.92 8.58
N LYS A 20 -6.17 -10.17 9.47
CA LYS A 20 -7.55 -10.48 9.06
C LYS A 20 -8.25 -9.33 8.33
N TRP A 21 -7.94 -8.08 8.65
CA TRP A 21 -8.49 -6.92 7.95
C TRP A 21 -7.91 -6.79 6.56
N ILE A 22 -6.59 -6.96 6.41
CA ILE A 22 -5.93 -7.05 5.12
C ILE A 22 -6.54 -8.24 4.37
N GLU A 23 -6.54 -9.43 4.95
CA GLU A 23 -7.16 -10.60 4.34
C GLU A 23 -8.63 -10.39 4.02
N PHE A 24 -9.45 -9.66 4.77
CA PHE A 24 -10.87 -9.45 4.47
C PHE A 24 -11.09 -8.37 3.39
N THR A 25 -10.45 -7.21 3.56
CA THR A 25 -10.42 -6.10 2.59
C THR A 25 -9.94 -6.62 1.25
N PHE A 26 -8.95 -7.52 1.28
CA PHE A 26 -8.38 -8.13 0.10
C PHE A 26 -9.11 -9.41 -0.33
N THR A 27 -9.52 -10.38 0.48
CA THR A 27 -10.20 -11.61 -0.03
C THR A 27 -11.52 -11.33 -0.73
N LYS A 28 -12.32 -10.35 -0.27
CA LYS A 28 -13.50 -9.90 -1.03
C LYS A 28 -13.15 -9.06 -2.27
N SER A 29 -12.04 -8.31 -2.25
CA SER A 29 -11.55 -7.57 -3.43
C SER A 29 -10.55 -8.35 -4.31
N VAL A 30 -10.16 -9.57 -3.91
CA VAL A 30 -9.16 -10.43 -4.55
C VAL A 30 -9.72 -11.00 -5.84
N ALA A 31 -11.04 -11.03 -6.03
CA ALA A 31 -11.64 -11.26 -7.34
C ALA A 31 -11.14 -10.24 -8.40
N HIS A 32 -10.96 -8.97 -8.02
CA HIS A 32 -10.43 -7.93 -8.91
C HIS A 32 -8.90 -8.03 -9.05
N PHE A 33 -8.19 -8.36 -7.98
CA PHE A 33 -6.74 -8.55 -8.02
C PHE A 33 -6.29 -9.82 -8.77
N ASN A 34 -7.05 -10.91 -8.66
CA ASN A 34 -6.85 -12.15 -9.43
C ASN A 34 -7.19 -11.95 -10.91
N ARG A 35 -8.20 -11.13 -11.25
CA ARG A 35 -8.46 -10.74 -12.64
C ARG A 35 -7.36 -9.87 -13.24
N ALA A 36 -6.67 -9.09 -12.41
CA ALA A 36 -5.60 -8.20 -12.84
C ALA A 36 -4.22 -8.87 -12.95
N SER A 37 -4.11 -10.17 -12.63
CA SER A 37 -2.86 -10.94 -12.68
C SER A 37 -1.67 -10.20 -12.05
N LEU A 38 -1.88 -9.64 -10.85
CA LEU A 38 -0.81 -8.94 -10.13
C LEU A 38 0.36 -9.88 -9.84
N THR A 39 1.57 -9.38 -10.06
CA THR A 39 2.79 -10.00 -9.55
C THR A 39 2.91 -9.80 -8.04
N LYS A 40 3.68 -10.67 -7.37
CA LYS A 40 3.96 -10.54 -5.93
C LYS A 40 4.55 -9.18 -5.56
N VAL A 41 5.37 -8.60 -6.44
CA VAL A 41 5.99 -7.28 -6.25
C VAL A 41 4.95 -6.16 -6.35
N GLU A 42 4.08 -6.18 -7.36
CA GLU A 42 2.98 -5.21 -7.49
C GLU A 42 2.06 -5.27 -6.27
N PHE A 43 1.70 -6.47 -5.83
CA PHE A 43 0.86 -6.66 -4.65
C PHE A 43 1.50 -6.08 -3.39
N ALA A 44 2.77 -6.42 -3.11
CA ALA A 44 3.47 -5.90 -1.93
C ALA A 44 3.59 -4.38 -1.93
N LEU A 45 3.89 -3.77 -3.09
CA LEU A 45 3.98 -2.31 -3.22
C LEU A 45 2.63 -1.63 -3.07
N LEU A 46 1.56 -2.25 -3.58
CA LEU A 46 0.19 -1.76 -3.40
C LEU A 46 -0.23 -1.75 -1.92
N ILE A 47 0.10 -2.80 -1.16
CA ILE A 47 -0.12 -2.84 0.29
C ILE A 47 0.65 -1.70 0.98
N ALA A 48 1.93 -1.52 0.63
CA ALA A 48 2.74 -0.46 1.22
C ALA A 48 2.18 0.95 0.93
N ILE A 49 1.67 1.19 -0.28
CA ILE A 49 1.01 2.45 -0.65
C ILE A 49 -0.25 2.67 0.18
N ILE A 50 -1.11 1.65 0.31
CA ILE A 50 -2.36 1.75 1.08
C ILE A 50 -2.09 2.04 2.56
N LEU A 51 -1.10 1.36 3.15
CA LEU A 51 -0.73 1.55 4.55
C LEU A 51 0.00 2.88 4.80
N SER A 52 0.53 3.51 3.76
CA SER A 52 1.21 4.81 3.83
C SER A 52 0.27 6.00 3.57
N LYS A 53 -1.04 5.82 3.72
CA LYS A 53 -1.99 6.92 3.57
C LYS A 53 -1.83 7.96 4.70
N SER A 54 -1.63 9.21 4.33
CA SER A 54 -1.44 10.33 5.26
C SER A 54 -2.75 10.98 5.72
N ASP A 55 -3.90 10.48 5.27
CA ASP A 55 -5.23 11.03 5.55
C ASP A 55 -5.86 10.49 6.85
N ALA A 56 -5.15 9.63 7.59
CA ALA A 56 -5.67 9.10 8.85
C ALA A 56 -5.91 10.22 9.87
N LYS A 57 -7.04 10.10 10.58
CA LYS A 57 -7.40 11.01 11.68
C LYS A 57 -6.33 10.93 12.77
N ASP A 58 -6.12 12.06 13.45
CA ASP A 58 -5.23 12.18 14.61
C ASP A 58 -3.72 12.00 14.36
N LEU A 59 -3.28 11.95 13.09
CA LEU A 59 -1.86 12.06 12.74
C LEU A 59 -1.34 13.49 12.99
N THR A 60 -0.15 13.60 13.59
CA THR A 60 0.58 14.87 13.65
C THR A 60 1.01 15.32 12.25
N PRO A 61 1.28 16.62 12.03
CA PRO A 61 1.79 17.11 10.74
C PRO A 61 3.02 16.34 10.24
N GLU A 62 3.95 16.03 11.12
CA GLU A 62 5.17 15.28 10.80
C GLU A 62 4.86 13.83 10.42
N GLY A 63 3.90 13.20 11.11
CA GLY A 63 3.42 11.86 10.75
C GLY A 63 2.76 11.82 9.38
N LYS A 64 1.97 12.85 9.04
CA LYS A 64 1.36 12.97 7.70
C LYS A 64 2.42 13.15 6.62
N GLU A 65 3.43 13.98 6.86
CA GLU A 65 4.53 14.18 5.93
C GLU A 65 5.35 12.90 5.72
N LEU A 66 5.66 12.17 6.79
CA LEU A 66 6.38 10.90 6.73
C LEU A 66 5.61 9.87 5.87
N LEU A 67 4.32 9.69 6.13
CA LEU A 67 3.50 8.74 5.39
C LEU A 67 3.34 9.16 3.92
N LEU A 68 3.18 10.46 3.66
CA LEU A 68 3.15 10.99 2.29
C LEU A 68 4.45 10.66 1.55
N ASN A 69 5.61 10.90 2.16
CA ASN A 69 6.92 10.62 1.57
C ASN A 69 7.10 9.12 1.27
N GLU A 70 6.67 8.24 2.17
CA GLU A 70 6.69 6.80 1.96
C GLU A 70 5.74 6.37 0.83
N SER A 71 4.52 6.91 0.77
CA SER A 71 3.57 6.61 -0.32
C SER A 71 4.13 6.99 -1.70
N ILE A 72 4.78 8.16 -1.80
CA ILE A 72 5.43 8.64 -3.03
C ILE A 72 6.58 7.71 -3.42
N LYS A 73 7.39 7.28 -2.44
CA LYS A 73 8.52 6.38 -2.67
C LYS A 73 8.05 5.04 -3.22
N TYR A 74 7.06 4.40 -2.61
CA TYR A 74 6.53 3.12 -3.10
C TYR A 74 5.87 3.25 -4.47
N THR A 75 5.18 4.36 -4.73
CA THR A 75 4.60 4.66 -6.05
C THR A 75 5.69 4.76 -7.13
N LYS A 76 6.80 5.43 -6.84
CA LYS A 76 7.95 5.52 -7.76
C LYS A 76 8.60 4.17 -8.01
N ILE A 77 8.71 3.33 -6.99
CA ILE A 77 9.25 1.96 -7.13
C ILE A 77 8.32 1.13 -8.03
N LEU A 78 7.00 1.21 -7.82
CA LEU A 78 6.01 0.50 -8.63
C LEU A 78 6.05 0.94 -10.09
N LEU A 79 6.13 2.25 -10.36
CA LEU A 79 6.28 2.77 -11.72
C LEU A 79 7.53 2.20 -12.41
N ARG A 80 8.68 2.27 -11.75
CA ARG A 80 9.95 1.77 -12.31
C ARG A 80 9.91 0.27 -12.57
N TYR A 81 9.37 -0.50 -11.63
CA TYR A 81 9.19 -1.95 -11.80
C TYR A 81 8.32 -2.27 -13.02
N SER A 82 7.18 -1.58 -13.17
CA SER A 82 6.28 -1.77 -14.31
C SER A 82 6.95 -1.35 -15.62
N GLN A 83 7.66 -0.22 -15.64
CA GLN A 83 8.36 0.25 -16.84
C GLN A 83 9.51 -0.64 -17.27
N GLN A 84 10.26 -1.22 -16.33
CA GLN A 84 11.32 -2.18 -16.63
C GLN A 84 10.77 -3.47 -17.25
N ARG A 85 9.55 -3.87 -16.91
CA ARG A 85 8.93 -5.10 -17.38
C ARG A 85 8.17 -4.94 -18.70
N LEU A 86 7.50 -3.81 -18.88
CA LEU A 86 6.51 -3.63 -19.95
C LEU A 86 6.90 -2.55 -20.96
N GLY A 87 7.87 -1.68 -20.65
CA GLY A 87 8.14 -0.47 -21.41
C GLY A 87 7.61 0.80 -20.73
N LEU A 88 8.07 1.97 -21.18
CA LEU A 88 7.79 3.24 -20.51
C LEU A 88 6.29 3.57 -20.46
N ILE A 89 5.57 3.35 -21.57
CA ILE A 89 4.16 3.72 -21.73
C ILE A 89 3.27 2.67 -21.05
N GLU A 90 3.48 1.40 -21.38
CA GLU A 90 2.75 0.26 -20.85
C GLU A 90 2.95 0.13 -19.34
N GLY A 91 4.15 0.43 -18.85
CA GLY A 91 4.43 0.47 -17.42
C GLY A 91 3.66 1.56 -16.67
N ALA A 92 3.47 2.73 -17.30
CA ALA A 92 2.65 3.81 -16.73
C ALA A 92 1.15 3.45 -16.76
N GLN A 93 0.67 2.83 -17.83
CA GLN A 93 -0.71 2.30 -17.90
C GLN A 93 -0.96 1.24 -16.82
N ARG A 94 0.02 0.36 -16.59
CA ARG A 94 -0.05 -0.65 -15.53
C ARG A 94 -0.12 -0.04 -14.14
N LEU A 95 0.60 1.06 -13.89
CA LEU A 95 0.49 1.80 -12.64
C LEU A 95 -0.93 2.36 -12.44
N ASP A 96 -1.52 2.95 -13.47
CA ASP A 96 -2.89 3.47 -13.44
C ASP A 96 -3.93 2.36 -13.19
N GLU A 97 -3.78 1.19 -13.82
CA GLU A 97 -4.59 0.00 -13.49
C GLU A 97 -4.47 -0.39 -12.01
N CYS A 98 -3.24 -0.42 -11.48
CA CYS A 98 -2.98 -0.75 -10.08
C CYS A 98 -3.71 0.22 -9.11
N PHE A 99 -3.69 1.52 -9.38
CA PHE A 99 -4.43 2.50 -8.57
C PHE A 99 -5.94 2.38 -8.70
N ARG A 100 -6.46 2.10 -9.90
CA ARG A 100 -7.89 1.84 -10.10
C ARG A 100 -8.37 0.64 -9.28
N LEU A 101 -7.53 -0.38 -9.12
CA LEU A 101 -7.83 -1.52 -8.25
C LEU A 101 -7.90 -1.11 -6.78
N ILE A 102 -6.97 -0.26 -6.31
CA ILE A 102 -7.01 0.27 -4.93
C ILE A 102 -8.33 1.01 -4.68
N ASN A 103 -8.69 1.94 -5.57
CA ASN A 103 -9.88 2.77 -5.39
C ASN A 103 -11.16 1.93 -5.34
N ARG A 104 -11.33 0.98 -6.28
CA ARG A 104 -12.47 0.06 -6.28
C ARG A 104 -12.53 -0.79 -5.01
N SER A 105 -11.38 -1.22 -4.50
CA SER A 105 -11.31 -2.05 -3.28
C SER A 105 -11.68 -1.26 -2.04
N ILE A 106 -11.39 0.04 -1.99
CA ILE A 106 -11.77 0.92 -0.88
C ILE A 106 -13.27 1.24 -0.94
N GLU A 107 -13.79 1.57 -2.12
CA GLU A 107 -15.22 1.87 -2.33
C GLU A 107 -16.14 0.70 -1.93
N MET A 108 -15.73 -0.55 -2.22
CA MET A 108 -16.49 -1.74 -1.86
C MET A 108 -16.50 -2.08 -0.37
N ASN A 109 -15.66 -1.45 0.46
CA ASN A 109 -15.62 -1.65 1.91
C ASN A 109 -16.39 -0.57 2.70
N ILE A 110 -17.07 0.35 2.01
CA ILE A 110 -17.88 1.44 2.59
C ILE A 110 -19.41 1.13 2.49
N LEU A 111 -19.79 -0.06 2.01
CA LEU A 111 -21.16 -0.58 1.99
C LEU A 111 -21.28 -1.84 2.86
#